data_AF-Q64VA6-F1
#
_entry.id   AF-Q64VA6-F1
#
_cell.length_a   1.000
_cell.length_b   1.000
_cell.length_c   1.000
_cell.angle_alpha   90.00
_cell.angle_beta   90.00
_cell.angle_gamma   90.00
#
_symmetry.space_group_name_H-M   'P 1'
#
loop_
_entity.id
_entity.type
_entity.pdbx_description
1 polymer ?
#
loop_
_entity_poly.entity_id
_entity_poly.type
_entity_poly.pdbx_seq_one_letter_code
_entity_poly.pdbx_strand_id
1 'polypeptide(L)'
;MATTYDGINYFPIAVNFMEENAMEVIEAKYGMKGLAIVLKLLCKIYKEGYYIPWGEEQCLIFANKTGKEADAEEVQGIIEIMIEKGMIDRGSYAEHKVLTSEAIQKVWIEATKRRKRNWTAMPYLLIKPKETCNEEKIVCTQNVEQDAGSDAKNACNTEQSKVKQSREFPPSAPPRGKEEEVNATPVSMPGYAFNTMTHNYVGLMGNLERFGITDEKEIEAILRLSDYGRKGTPVWKLICSTNWSNIGAKGKYMIAALNRAKKRSGT
;
A
#
# COMPACT_ATOMS: atom_id res chain seq x y z
N MET A 1 13.34 -28.60 -7.17
CA MET A 1 13.89 -27.35 -7.74
C MET A 1 13.65 -26.23 -6.74
N ALA A 2 14.65 -25.42 -6.41
CA ALA A 2 14.49 -24.32 -5.49
C ALA A 2 13.72 -23.18 -6.19
N THR A 3 12.44 -23.01 -5.89
CA THR A 3 11.69 -21.81 -6.30
C THR A 3 12.03 -20.69 -5.32
N THR A 4 13.03 -19.86 -5.64
CA THR A 4 13.35 -18.66 -4.86
C THR A 4 12.31 -17.59 -5.13
N TYR A 5 11.20 -17.60 -4.39
CA TYR A 5 10.31 -16.45 -4.30
C TYR A 5 10.20 -16.04 -2.84
N ASP A 6 11.15 -15.17 -2.43
CA ASP A 6 11.30 -14.62 -1.08
C ASP A 6 9.96 -14.43 -0.39
N GLY A 7 9.73 -15.23 0.65
CA GLY A 7 8.58 -15.07 1.51
C GLY A 7 8.55 -13.70 2.20
N ILE A 8 7.55 -13.53 3.03
CA ILE A 8 7.40 -12.38 3.93
C ILE A 8 7.41 -12.87 5.37
N ASN A 9 8.00 -12.06 6.25
CA ASN A 9 8.13 -12.40 7.66
C ASN A 9 6.83 -12.19 8.44
N TYR A 10 5.91 -11.40 7.88
CA TYR A 10 4.60 -11.10 8.42
C TYR A 10 3.65 -10.79 7.27
N PHE A 11 2.36 -10.99 7.50
CA PHE A 11 1.30 -10.61 6.58
C PHE A 11 0.14 -9.96 7.35
N PRO A 12 -0.55 -8.97 6.77
CA PRO A 12 -1.76 -8.41 7.35
C PRO A 12 -2.92 -9.40 7.26
N ILE A 13 -3.78 -9.40 8.28
CA ILE A 13 -5.05 -10.12 8.29
C ILE A 13 -6.15 -9.07 8.52
N ALA A 14 -7.27 -9.21 7.80
CA ALA A 14 -8.42 -8.33 7.96
C ALA A 14 -9.02 -8.49 9.37
N VAL A 15 -9.51 -7.41 9.96
CA VAL A 15 -10.07 -7.45 11.33
C VAL A 15 -11.28 -8.38 11.40
N ASN A 16 -12.09 -8.42 10.34
CA ASN A 16 -13.25 -9.28 10.20
C ASN A 16 -12.93 -10.66 9.61
N PHE A 17 -11.65 -11.06 9.55
CA PHE A 17 -11.25 -12.33 8.92
C PHE A 17 -11.96 -13.55 9.54
N MET A 18 -12.11 -13.58 10.87
CA MET A 18 -12.78 -14.68 11.56
C MET A 18 -14.29 -14.73 11.31
N GLU A 19 -14.89 -13.62 10.86
CA GLU A 19 -16.32 -13.48 10.56
C GLU A 19 -16.62 -13.75 9.07
N GLU A 20 -15.60 -14.06 8.27
CA GLU A 20 -15.84 -14.44 6.87
C GLU A 20 -16.57 -15.78 6.80
N ASN A 21 -17.55 -15.89 5.90
CA ASN A 21 -18.37 -17.11 5.67
C ASN A 21 -17.53 -18.39 5.55
N ALA A 22 -16.33 -18.30 4.97
CA ALA A 22 -15.41 -19.44 4.90
C ALA A 22 -14.94 -19.89 6.29
N MET A 23 -14.53 -18.94 7.13
CA MET A 23 -14.06 -19.21 8.49
C MET A 23 -15.20 -19.68 9.38
N GLU A 24 -16.40 -19.10 9.28
CA GLU A 24 -17.59 -19.55 10.02
C GLU A 24 -17.95 -21.01 9.69
N VAL A 25 -17.91 -21.41 8.41
CA VAL A 25 -18.18 -22.80 8.00
C VAL A 25 -17.09 -23.75 8.48
N ILE A 26 -15.82 -23.31 8.43
CA ILE A 26 -14.69 -24.10 8.94
C ILE A 26 -14.79 -24.27 10.45
N GLU A 27 -15.12 -23.22 11.20
CA GLU A 27 -15.34 -23.28 12.64
C GLU A 27 -16.54 -24.17 13.00
N ALA A 28 -17.64 -24.08 12.26
CA ALA A 28 -18.81 -24.91 12.51
C ALA A 28 -18.51 -26.42 12.32
N LYS A 29 -17.66 -26.79 11.35
CA LYS A 29 -17.33 -28.18 11.04
C LYS A 29 -16.17 -28.74 11.86
N TYR A 30 -15.12 -27.93 12.06
CA TYR A 30 -13.86 -28.38 12.65
C TYR A 30 -13.53 -27.68 13.98
N GLY A 31 -14.32 -26.69 14.41
CA GLY A 31 -14.06 -25.90 15.60
C GLY A 31 -12.83 -25.00 15.49
N MET A 32 -12.31 -24.56 16.64
CA MET A 32 -11.13 -23.69 16.73
C MET A 32 -9.88 -24.26 16.05
N LYS A 33 -9.73 -25.59 16.00
CA LYS A 33 -8.60 -26.23 15.28
C LYS A 33 -8.65 -25.93 13.77
N GLY A 34 -9.84 -25.85 13.18
CA GLY A 34 -10.00 -25.48 11.77
C GLY A 34 -9.46 -24.07 11.49
N LEU A 35 -9.79 -23.11 12.34
CA LEU A 35 -9.30 -21.74 12.24
C LEU A 35 -7.77 -21.67 12.37
N ALA A 36 -7.20 -22.41 13.34
CA ALA A 36 -5.76 -22.48 13.54
C ALA A 36 -5.03 -23.09 12.34
N ILE A 37 -5.61 -24.12 11.71
CA ILE A 37 -5.09 -24.77 10.51
C ILE A 37 -5.07 -23.78 9.34
N VAL A 38 -6.15 -23.04 9.10
CA VAL A 38 -6.19 -22.01 8.04
C VAL A 38 -5.09 -20.98 8.25
N LEU A 39 -4.95 -20.46 9.48
CA LEU A 39 -3.93 -19.47 9.80
C LEU A 39 -2.51 -20.03 9.56
N LYS A 40 -2.26 -21.28 9.95
CA LYS A 40 -0.97 -21.96 9.75
C LYS A 40 -0.69 -22.23 8.26
N LEU A 41 -1.73 -22.47 7.47
CA LEU A 41 -1.63 -22.62 6.02
C LEU A 41 -1.25 -21.30 5.35
N LEU A 42 -1.92 -20.20 5.72
CA LEU A 42 -1.56 -18.86 5.24
C LEU A 42 -0.12 -18.50 5.61
N CYS A 43 0.32 -18.79 6.83
CA CYS A 43 1.73 -18.64 7.23
C CYS A 43 2.69 -19.41 6.30
N LYS A 44 2.37 -20.66 5.95
CA LYS A 44 3.19 -21.47 5.03
C LYS A 44 3.23 -20.85 3.65
N ILE A 45 2.08 -20.42 3.12
CA ILE A 45 1.98 -19.76 1.81
C ILE A 45 2.86 -18.51 1.77
N TYR A 46 2.70 -17.61 2.72
CA TYR A 46 3.44 -16.35 2.74
C TYR A 46 4.94 -16.51 3.06
N LYS A 47 5.32 -17.57 3.76
CA LYS A 47 6.73 -17.92 3.98
C LYS A 47 7.41 -18.39 2.70
N GLU A 48 6.68 -18.99 1.77
CA GLU A 48 7.20 -19.52 0.50
C GLU A 48 6.90 -18.60 -0.70
N GLY A 49 6.11 -17.55 -0.50
CA GLY A 49 5.82 -16.53 -1.51
C GLY A 49 4.35 -16.15 -1.53
N TYR A 50 3.69 -16.39 -2.66
CA TYR A 50 2.27 -16.10 -2.92
C TYR A 50 1.47 -17.36 -3.30
N TYR A 51 2.12 -18.52 -3.29
CA TYR A 51 1.51 -19.81 -3.55
C TYR A 51 2.36 -20.92 -2.95
N ILE A 52 1.78 -22.10 -2.78
CA ILE A 52 2.51 -23.35 -2.50
C ILE A 52 1.96 -24.49 -3.36
N PRO A 53 2.81 -25.41 -3.84
CA PRO A 53 2.36 -26.70 -4.33
C PRO A 53 1.66 -27.49 -3.21
N TRP A 54 0.58 -28.20 -3.56
CA TRP A 54 -0.24 -28.92 -2.61
C TRP A 54 -0.79 -30.22 -3.18
N GLY A 55 -0.05 -31.30 -2.91
CA GLY A 55 -0.48 -32.68 -3.15
C GLY A 55 -0.68 -33.45 -1.84
N GLU A 56 -1.02 -34.73 -1.97
CA GLU A 56 -1.29 -35.64 -0.85
C GLU A 56 -0.12 -35.70 0.15
N GLU A 57 1.12 -35.79 -0.36
CA GLU A 57 2.32 -35.80 0.50
C GLU A 57 2.47 -34.51 1.31
N GLN A 58 2.19 -33.35 0.70
CA GLN A 58 2.27 -32.06 1.41
C GLN A 58 1.17 -31.94 2.46
N CYS A 59 -0.03 -32.44 2.16
CA CYS A 59 -1.13 -32.49 3.13
C CYS A 59 -0.74 -33.34 4.35
N LEU A 60 -0.20 -34.53 4.12
CA LEU A 60 0.25 -35.44 5.19
C LEU A 60 1.38 -34.82 6.04
N ILE A 61 2.39 -34.22 5.40
CA ILE A 61 3.50 -33.54 6.10
C ILE A 61 2.97 -32.36 6.92
N PHE A 62 2.02 -31.60 6.36
CA PHE A 62 1.42 -30.46 7.03
C PHE A 62 0.59 -30.89 8.25
N ALA A 63 -0.25 -31.90 8.12
CA ALA A 63 -1.03 -32.48 9.22
C ALA A 63 -0.13 -32.97 10.37
N ASN A 64 1.02 -33.57 10.08
CA ASN A 64 1.97 -33.91 11.14
C ASN A 64 2.59 -32.65 11.79
N LYS A 65 2.87 -31.61 10.99
CA LYS A 65 3.40 -30.32 11.48
C LYS A 65 2.38 -29.46 12.23
N THR A 66 1.09 -29.74 12.14
CA THR A 66 0.07 -29.04 12.95
C THR A 66 0.11 -29.48 14.42
N GLY A 67 0.96 -30.44 14.79
CA GLY A 67 1.03 -30.97 16.16
C GLY A 67 0.14 -32.20 16.36
N LYS A 68 -0.29 -32.84 15.27
CA LYS A 68 -1.28 -33.93 15.25
C LYS A 68 -2.67 -33.52 15.77
N GLU A 69 -3.00 -32.22 15.70
CA GLU A 69 -4.33 -31.71 16.05
C GLU A 69 -5.39 -32.06 15.00
N ALA A 70 -4.96 -32.33 13.77
CA ALA A 70 -5.80 -32.80 12.68
C ALA A 70 -5.06 -33.83 11.83
N ASP A 71 -5.81 -34.79 11.31
CA ASP A 71 -5.29 -35.74 10.33
C ASP A 71 -5.30 -35.14 8.91
N ALA A 72 -4.77 -35.90 7.95
CA ALA A 72 -4.69 -35.44 6.56
C ALA A 72 -6.07 -35.28 5.90
N GLU A 73 -7.08 -36.05 6.33
CA GLU A 73 -8.44 -35.97 5.79
C GLU A 73 -9.13 -34.69 6.28
N GLU A 74 -8.97 -34.34 7.55
CA GLU A 74 -9.47 -33.09 8.12
C GLU A 74 -8.81 -31.87 7.49
N VAL A 75 -7.48 -31.88 7.31
CA VAL A 75 -6.77 -30.80 6.62
C VAL A 75 -7.25 -30.66 5.18
N GLN A 76 -7.44 -31.77 4.48
CA GLN A 76 -7.94 -31.77 3.11
C GLN A 76 -9.38 -31.22 3.04
N GLY A 77 -10.26 -31.61 3.96
CA GLY A 77 -11.63 -31.10 4.03
C GLY A 77 -11.70 -29.60 4.34
N ILE A 78 -10.78 -29.07 5.15
CA ILE A 78 -10.64 -27.62 5.36
C ILE A 78 -10.27 -26.92 4.05
N ILE A 79 -9.32 -27.47 3.30
CA ILE A 79 -8.88 -26.90 2.01
C ILE A 79 -10.00 -26.91 0.98
N GLU A 80 -10.80 -27.98 0.94
CA GLU A 80 -11.97 -28.06 0.08
C GLU A 80 -12.97 -26.94 0.37
N ILE A 81 -13.24 -26.65 1.65
CA ILE A 81 -14.09 -25.51 2.03
C ILE A 81 -13.45 -24.18 1.62
N MET A 82 -12.14 -24.02 1.82
CA MET A 82 -11.43 -22.81 1.39
C MET A 82 -11.53 -22.59 -0.13
N ILE A 83 -11.53 -23.66 -0.93
CA ILE A 83 -11.73 -23.60 -2.38
C ILE A 83 -13.19 -23.29 -2.72
N GLU A 84 -14.15 -23.97 -2.09
CA GLU A 84 -15.58 -23.75 -2.33
C GLU A 84 -16.03 -22.33 -2.00
N LYS A 85 -15.45 -21.74 -0.96
CA LYS A 85 -15.76 -20.39 -0.47
C LYS A 85 -14.89 -19.30 -1.10
N GLY A 86 -13.98 -19.67 -2.00
CA GLY A 86 -13.19 -18.71 -2.78
C GLY A 86 -12.01 -18.09 -2.05
N MET A 87 -11.60 -18.63 -0.89
CA MET A 87 -10.33 -18.23 -0.25
C MET A 87 -9.11 -18.72 -1.05
N ILE A 88 -9.26 -19.89 -1.70
CA ILE A 88 -8.31 -20.49 -2.63
C ILE A 88 -8.95 -20.54 -4.01
N ASP A 89 -8.17 -20.20 -5.03
CA ASP A 89 -8.60 -20.26 -6.42
C ASP A 89 -8.78 -21.70 -6.88
N ARG A 90 -10.00 -22.01 -7.33
CA ARG A 90 -10.39 -23.35 -7.79
C ARG A 90 -9.59 -23.78 -9.03
N GLY A 91 -9.33 -22.87 -9.97
CA GLY A 91 -8.62 -23.18 -11.21
C GLY A 91 -7.19 -23.62 -10.94
N SER A 92 -6.46 -22.83 -10.15
CA SER A 92 -5.08 -23.11 -9.74
C SER A 92 -4.94 -24.44 -9.01
N TYR A 93 -5.91 -24.76 -8.13
CA TYR A 93 -5.89 -26.04 -7.42
C TYR A 93 -6.21 -27.22 -8.34
N ALA A 94 -7.22 -27.09 -9.20
CA ALA A 94 -7.65 -28.17 -10.09
C ALA A 94 -6.60 -28.51 -11.16
N GLU A 95 -6.00 -27.50 -11.78
CA GLU A 95 -5.07 -27.67 -12.91
C GLU A 95 -3.64 -27.96 -12.46
N HIS A 96 -3.18 -27.29 -11.40
CA HIS A 96 -1.77 -27.31 -11.01
C HIS A 96 -1.51 -27.86 -9.62
N LYS A 97 -2.56 -28.21 -8.86
CA LYS A 97 -2.44 -28.61 -7.45
C LYS A 97 -1.67 -27.57 -6.65
N VAL A 98 -2.06 -26.30 -6.80
CA VAL A 98 -1.44 -25.16 -6.13
C VAL A 98 -2.46 -24.43 -5.27
N LEU A 99 -2.07 -24.05 -4.05
CA LEU A 99 -2.85 -23.17 -3.19
C LEU A 99 -2.39 -21.73 -3.39
N THR A 100 -3.26 -20.94 -4.01
CA THR A 100 -3.12 -19.49 -4.18
C THR A 100 -4.49 -18.88 -4.42
N SER A 101 -4.60 -17.55 -4.36
CA SER A 101 -5.79 -16.81 -4.77
C SER A 101 -5.42 -15.38 -5.11
N GLU A 102 -6.31 -14.63 -5.77
CA GLU A 102 -6.08 -13.20 -6.01
C GLU A 102 -5.84 -12.43 -4.70
N ALA A 103 -6.56 -12.76 -3.63
CA ALA A 103 -6.39 -12.10 -2.34
C ALA A 103 -4.99 -12.34 -1.76
N ILE A 104 -4.53 -13.59 -1.77
CA ILE A 104 -3.18 -13.98 -1.34
C ILE A 104 -2.13 -13.24 -2.16
N GLN A 105 -2.29 -13.24 -3.48
CA GLN A 105 -1.35 -12.59 -4.39
C GLN A 105 -1.31 -11.07 -4.17
N LYS A 106 -2.46 -10.40 -3.99
CA LYS A 106 -2.52 -8.95 -3.68
C LYS A 106 -1.74 -8.62 -2.42
N VAL A 107 -1.93 -9.38 -1.34
CA VAL A 107 -1.23 -9.18 -0.07
C VAL A 107 0.27 -9.35 -0.24
N TRP A 108 0.72 -10.43 -0.89
CA TRP A 108 2.14 -10.66 -1.09
C TRP A 108 2.78 -9.61 -2.02
N ILE A 109 2.10 -9.25 -3.11
CA ILE A 109 2.56 -8.21 -4.04
C ILE A 109 2.76 -6.89 -3.30
N GLU A 110 1.77 -6.47 -2.50
CA GLU A 110 1.85 -5.24 -1.73
C GLU A 110 2.96 -5.28 -0.68
N ALA A 111 3.07 -6.37 0.08
CA ALA A 111 4.11 -6.57 1.09
C ALA A 111 5.52 -6.55 0.49
N THR A 112 5.64 -6.86 -0.80
CA THR A 112 6.92 -7.00 -1.48
C THR A 112 7.13 -6.02 -2.63
N LYS A 113 6.32 -4.97 -2.72
CA LYS A 113 6.32 -3.96 -3.80
C LYS A 113 7.67 -3.27 -4.05
N ARG A 114 8.57 -3.26 -3.06
CA ARG A 114 9.91 -2.66 -3.17
C ARG A 114 10.96 -3.59 -3.79
N ARG A 115 10.65 -4.88 -3.96
CA ARG A 115 11.58 -5.88 -4.53
C ARG A 115 11.49 -5.84 -6.05
N LYS A 116 12.64 -5.78 -6.74
CA LYS A 116 12.69 -5.88 -8.20
C LYS A 116 12.21 -7.27 -8.63
N ARG A 117 11.28 -7.35 -9.58
CA ARG A 117 10.73 -8.63 -10.08
C ARG A 117 10.44 -8.59 -11.56
N ASN A 118 10.57 -9.77 -12.17
CA ASN A 118 10.09 -10.03 -13.51
C ASN A 118 8.71 -10.70 -13.43
N TRP A 119 7.65 -9.92 -13.68
CA TRP A 119 6.26 -10.38 -13.62
C TRP A 119 5.95 -11.51 -14.61
N THR A 120 6.57 -11.47 -15.78
CA THR A 120 6.36 -12.46 -16.86
C THR A 120 6.93 -13.83 -16.50
N ALA A 121 7.92 -13.89 -15.59
CA ALA A 121 8.54 -15.13 -15.14
C ALA A 121 7.88 -15.72 -13.88
N MET A 122 6.80 -15.12 -13.38
CA MET A 122 6.15 -15.57 -12.15
C MET A 122 5.04 -16.60 -12.46
N PRO A 123 5.15 -17.84 -11.98
CA PRO A 123 4.17 -18.89 -12.24
C PRO A 123 2.86 -18.68 -11.45
N TYR A 124 1.75 -19.22 -11.96
CA TYR A 124 0.44 -19.24 -11.26
C TYR A 124 -0.11 -17.86 -10.85
N LEU A 125 0.33 -16.79 -11.53
CA LEU A 125 -0.17 -15.44 -11.27
C LEU A 125 -1.57 -15.28 -11.85
N LEU A 126 -2.55 -15.02 -10.99
CA LEU A 126 -3.95 -14.80 -11.34
C LEU A 126 -4.21 -13.32 -11.66
N ILE A 127 -3.50 -12.43 -10.97
CA ILE A 127 -3.60 -11.00 -11.18
C ILE A 127 -2.78 -10.65 -12.41
N LYS A 128 -3.46 -10.31 -13.51
CA LYS A 128 -2.79 -9.73 -14.66
C LYS A 128 -2.14 -8.40 -14.22
N PRO A 129 -0.82 -8.22 -14.42
CA PRO A 129 -0.22 -6.92 -14.25
C PRO A 129 -0.92 -5.99 -15.26
N LYS A 130 -1.77 -5.07 -14.80
CA LYS A 130 -1.97 -3.84 -15.56
C LYS A 130 -0.61 -3.18 -15.60
N GLU A 131 -0.09 -2.89 -16.78
CA GLU A 131 1.16 -2.18 -16.99
C GLU A 131 1.24 -0.98 -16.04
N THR A 132 1.92 -1.18 -14.92
CA THR A 132 2.24 -0.13 -13.93
C THR A 132 3.72 -0.23 -13.58
N CYS A 133 4.52 -0.60 -14.58
CA CYS A 133 5.95 -0.36 -14.64
C CYS A 133 6.24 0.20 -16.02
N ASN A 134 6.84 1.40 -16.03
CA ASN A 134 7.39 2.16 -17.15
C ASN A 134 6.46 3.25 -17.72
N GLU A 135 6.43 4.40 -17.04
CA GLU A 135 6.82 5.61 -17.77
C GLU A 135 8.29 5.87 -17.47
N GLU A 136 9.05 5.75 -18.55
CA GLU A 136 10.48 5.87 -18.64
C GLU A 136 10.92 7.31 -18.39
N LYS A 137 11.98 7.48 -17.59
CA LYS A 137 13.14 8.25 -18.05
C LYS A 137 14.40 7.42 -17.83
N ILE A 138 14.70 6.65 -18.87
CA ILE A 138 16.04 6.19 -19.27
C ILE A 138 16.80 7.46 -19.72
N VAL A 139 18.02 7.73 -19.25
CA VAL A 139 19.32 7.46 -19.91
C VAL A 139 20.39 7.90 -18.87
N CYS A 140 21.20 7.01 -18.30
CA CYS A 140 22.47 6.43 -18.81
C CYS A 140 23.72 7.27 -18.44
N THR A 141 24.50 6.70 -17.53
CA THR A 141 25.99 6.60 -17.49
C THR A 141 26.84 7.86 -17.45
N GLN A 142 27.55 8.07 -16.33
CA GLN A 142 29.02 8.00 -16.30
C GLN A 142 29.54 8.01 -14.85
N ASN A 143 30.33 6.99 -14.51
CA ASN A 143 31.30 7.04 -13.43
C ASN A 143 32.39 8.05 -13.80
N VAL A 144 32.74 8.97 -12.90
CA VAL A 144 34.09 9.52 -12.75
C VAL A 144 34.33 9.83 -11.27
N GLU A 145 35.41 9.29 -10.72
CA GLU A 145 35.96 9.55 -9.38
C GLU A 145 36.74 10.88 -9.33
N GLN A 146 36.86 11.45 -8.12
CA GLN A 146 37.81 12.50 -7.65
C GLN A 146 37.58 13.93 -8.21
N ASP A 147 37.80 15.05 -7.51
CA ASP A 147 38.45 15.40 -6.24
C ASP A 147 37.90 16.78 -5.75
N ALA A 148 38.34 17.17 -4.55
CA ALA A 148 38.13 18.39 -3.75
C ALA A 148 38.00 19.77 -4.43
N GLY A 149 37.40 20.71 -3.70
CA GLY A 149 37.60 22.15 -3.93
C GLY A 149 36.49 23.07 -3.42
N SER A 150 36.86 23.95 -2.51
CA SER A 150 36.10 24.95 -1.75
C SER A 150 35.53 26.16 -2.53
N ASP A 151 34.54 26.79 -1.89
CA ASP A 151 34.21 28.24 -1.86
C ASP A 151 33.94 29.04 -3.16
N ALA A 152 32.73 29.62 -3.26
CA ALA A 152 32.50 31.08 -3.12
C ALA A 152 31.17 31.56 -3.77
N LYS A 153 30.38 32.27 -2.96
CA LYS A 153 29.64 33.53 -3.21
C LYS A 153 29.18 33.89 -4.64
N ASN A 154 27.86 34.17 -4.78
CA ASN A 154 27.25 35.47 -5.16
C ASN A 154 25.89 35.28 -5.88
N ALA A 155 24.81 35.84 -5.34
CA ALA A 155 24.04 37.00 -5.87
C ALA A 155 23.29 36.70 -7.19
N CYS A 156 21.99 36.41 -7.18
CA CYS A 156 20.83 37.32 -7.05
C CYS A 156 20.45 38.05 -8.36
N ASN A 157 19.17 37.87 -8.72
CA ASN A 157 18.26 38.71 -9.53
C ASN A 157 17.91 38.34 -10.98
N THR A 158 16.67 38.72 -11.29
CA THR A 158 15.91 38.77 -12.57
C THR A 158 14.78 37.73 -12.59
N GLU A 159 13.61 38.04 -12.04
CA GLU A 159 12.51 38.85 -12.59
C GLU A 159 11.77 38.24 -13.80
N GLN A 160 10.48 37.99 -13.55
CA GLN A 160 9.32 38.29 -14.41
C GLN A 160 9.02 37.47 -15.68
N SER A 161 7.94 36.69 -15.54
CA SER A 161 6.65 36.90 -16.23
C SER A 161 6.30 36.14 -17.52
N LYS A 162 5.13 35.48 -17.40
CA LYS A 162 4.01 35.37 -18.36
C LYS A 162 4.16 34.45 -19.57
N VAL A 163 3.20 33.53 -19.72
CA VAL A 163 2.02 33.58 -20.65
C VAL A 163 1.42 32.16 -20.73
N LYS A 164 0.14 31.99 -20.33
CA LYS A 164 -1.06 31.53 -21.10
C LYS A 164 -0.91 30.18 -21.84
N GLN A 165 -1.91 29.30 -21.95
CA GLN A 165 -3.28 29.59 -22.40
C GLN A 165 -4.18 28.33 -22.31
N SER A 166 -5.45 28.55 -21.93
CA SER A 166 -6.71 28.00 -22.48
C SER A 166 -6.89 26.50 -22.75
N ARG A 167 -8.02 25.94 -22.29
CA ARG A 167 -9.31 25.94 -23.01
C ARG A 167 -10.40 25.26 -22.16
N GLU A 168 -11.54 25.94 -22.04
CA GLU A 168 -12.83 25.44 -21.54
C GLU A 168 -13.51 24.56 -22.60
N PHE A 169 -14.38 23.63 -22.18
CA PHE A 169 -15.72 23.29 -22.73
C PHE A 169 -16.38 22.18 -21.83
N PRO A 170 -17.71 21.98 -21.87
CA PRO A 170 -18.65 22.17 -20.73
C PRO A 170 -19.04 20.88 -19.96
N PRO A 171 -19.77 20.98 -18.83
CA PRO A 171 -20.31 19.81 -18.14
C PRO A 171 -21.68 19.40 -18.70
N SER A 172 -21.84 18.11 -19.01
CA SER A 172 -23.15 17.48 -19.19
C SER A 172 -23.58 16.85 -17.87
N ALA A 173 -24.72 17.28 -17.34
CA ALA A 173 -25.25 16.88 -16.04
C ALA A 173 -25.64 15.38 -15.97
N PRO A 174 -25.47 14.71 -14.81
CA PRO A 174 -26.28 13.57 -14.39
C PRO A 174 -27.36 13.99 -13.36
N PRO A 175 -28.44 13.20 -13.21
CA PRO A 175 -29.59 13.58 -12.39
C PRO A 175 -29.33 13.41 -10.88
N ARG A 176 -29.58 14.51 -10.17
CA ARG A 176 -30.19 14.69 -8.85
C ARG A 176 -30.52 13.41 -8.05
N GLY A 177 -29.69 13.13 -7.05
CA GLY A 177 -30.06 12.43 -5.81
C GLY A 177 -29.64 13.32 -4.64
N LYS A 178 -30.62 13.73 -3.83
CA LYS A 178 -30.47 14.67 -2.72
C LYS A 178 -29.69 14.03 -1.58
N GLU A 179 -28.81 14.78 -0.93
CA GLU A 179 -28.53 14.66 0.50
C GLU A 179 -27.86 15.95 1.00
N GLU A 180 -28.03 16.18 2.29
CA GLU A 180 -28.41 17.46 2.87
C GLU A 180 -27.33 18.53 2.95
N GLU A 181 -27.81 19.77 2.85
CA GLU A 181 -27.09 21.01 3.07
C GLU A 181 -26.85 21.20 4.57
N VAL A 182 -25.59 21.10 5.00
CA VAL A 182 -25.15 21.60 6.31
C VAL A 182 -24.24 22.79 6.06
N ASN A 183 -24.80 23.99 6.24
CA ASN A 183 -24.10 25.26 6.15
C ASN A 183 -23.22 25.49 7.38
N ALA A 184 -21.91 25.35 7.21
CA ALA A 184 -20.87 26.10 7.92
C ALA A 184 -19.57 25.97 7.12
N THR A 185 -19.00 27.07 6.63
CA THR A 185 -17.75 27.11 5.85
C THR A 185 -16.52 27.25 6.74
N PRO A 186 -15.78 26.16 7.02
CA PRO A 186 -14.33 26.09 6.85
C PRO A 186 -14.05 25.61 5.41
N VAL A 187 -12.92 26.04 4.83
CA VAL A 187 -12.46 25.70 3.47
C VAL A 187 -12.91 24.29 3.06
N SER A 188 -13.91 24.21 2.18
CA SER A 188 -14.41 22.92 1.69
C SER A 188 -13.23 22.18 1.08
N MET A 189 -12.83 21.09 1.75
CA MET A 189 -11.72 20.27 1.33
C MET A 189 -11.99 19.80 -0.10
N PRO A 190 -11.07 20.00 -1.05
CA PRO A 190 -11.31 19.59 -2.42
C PRO A 190 -11.63 18.09 -2.48
N GLY A 191 -12.68 17.70 -3.21
CA GLY A 191 -13.13 16.31 -3.26
C GLY A 191 -12.03 15.30 -3.65
N TYR A 192 -11.03 15.74 -4.43
CA TYR A 192 -9.89 14.91 -4.81
C TYR A 192 -8.97 14.54 -3.64
N ALA A 193 -8.94 15.33 -2.55
CA ALA A 193 -8.11 15.08 -1.38
C ALA A 193 -8.54 13.81 -0.61
N PHE A 194 -9.79 13.38 -0.78
CA PHE A 194 -10.31 12.13 -0.22
C PHE A 194 -9.91 10.89 -1.01
N ASN A 195 -9.27 11.05 -2.19
CA ASN A 195 -8.80 9.91 -2.97
C ASN A 195 -7.62 9.24 -2.27
N THR A 196 -7.88 8.13 -1.59
CA THR A 196 -6.88 7.36 -0.84
C THR A 196 -5.81 6.70 -1.71
N MET A 197 -5.98 6.66 -3.04
CA MET A 197 -4.94 6.20 -3.96
C MET A 197 -3.81 7.24 -4.06
N THR A 198 -4.17 8.51 -4.25
CA THR A 198 -3.23 9.60 -4.54
C THR A 198 -2.91 10.49 -3.34
N HIS A 199 -3.77 10.50 -2.32
CA HIS A 199 -3.67 11.33 -1.12
C HIS A 199 -3.74 10.47 0.14
N ASN A 200 -3.19 11.01 1.22
CA ASN A 200 -3.33 10.45 2.56
C ASN A 200 -3.64 11.59 3.54
N TYR A 201 -4.81 12.21 3.36
CA TYR A 201 -5.27 13.32 4.20
C TYR A 201 -5.34 12.92 5.68
N VAL A 202 -5.95 11.76 5.97
CA VAL A 202 -6.13 11.25 7.35
C VAL A 202 -4.78 11.07 8.03
N GLY A 203 -3.80 10.48 7.35
CA GLY A 203 -2.46 10.31 7.88
C GLY A 203 -1.73 11.64 8.10
N LEU A 204 -1.98 12.65 7.26
CA LEU A 204 -1.38 13.96 7.44
C LEU A 204 -1.94 14.61 8.71
N MET A 205 -3.27 14.66 8.86
CA MET A 205 -3.94 15.22 10.03
C MET A 205 -3.52 14.53 11.33
N GLY A 206 -3.47 13.18 11.35
CA GLY A 206 -3.02 12.43 12.52
C GLY A 206 -1.56 12.73 12.91
N ASN A 207 -0.68 13.04 11.96
CA ASN A 207 0.68 13.48 12.27
C ASN A 207 0.72 14.91 12.82
N LEU A 208 -0.09 15.83 12.29
CA LEU A 208 -0.17 17.20 12.82
C LEU A 208 -0.62 17.20 14.28
N GLU A 209 -1.66 16.43 14.58
CA GLU A 209 -2.16 16.22 15.93
C GLU A 209 -1.08 15.61 16.84
N ARG A 210 -0.42 14.53 16.39
CA ARG A 210 0.67 13.89 17.14
C ARG A 210 1.83 14.84 17.45
N PHE A 211 2.11 15.80 16.57
CA PHE A 211 3.13 16.80 16.80
C PHE A 211 2.67 17.94 17.72
N GLY A 212 1.37 18.04 18.01
CA GLY A 212 0.78 19.12 18.79
C GLY A 212 0.60 20.40 17.98
N ILE A 213 0.43 20.30 16.66
CA ILE A 213 0.13 21.43 15.79
C ILE A 213 -1.40 21.59 15.76
N THR A 214 -1.91 22.54 16.55
CA THR A 214 -3.35 22.76 16.75
C THR A 214 -3.86 24.10 16.19
N ASP A 215 -2.96 25.01 15.78
CA ASP A 215 -3.35 26.29 15.20
C ASP A 215 -3.98 26.09 13.81
N GLU A 216 -5.23 26.53 13.66
CA GLU A 216 -6.03 26.31 12.44
C GLU A 216 -5.38 26.95 11.20
N LYS A 217 -4.74 28.12 11.34
CA LYS A 217 -4.08 28.80 10.23
C LYS A 217 -2.82 28.05 9.80
N GLU A 218 -2.08 27.49 10.76
CA GLU A 218 -0.93 26.65 10.48
C GLU A 218 -1.35 25.36 9.79
N ILE A 219 -2.40 24.69 10.27
CA ILE A 219 -2.96 23.48 9.67
C ILE A 219 -3.43 23.76 8.23
N GLU A 220 -4.21 24.82 8.00
CA GLU A 220 -4.70 25.18 6.66
C GLU A 220 -3.53 25.46 5.69
N ALA A 221 -2.52 26.20 6.14
CA ALA A 221 -1.33 26.48 5.34
C ALA A 221 -0.57 25.20 4.98
N ILE A 222 -0.41 24.29 5.93
CA ILE A 222 0.22 22.98 5.74
C ILE A 222 -0.58 22.14 4.74
N LEU A 223 -1.90 22.07 4.90
CA LEU A 223 -2.77 21.33 3.99
C LEU A 223 -2.62 21.85 2.57
N ARG A 224 -2.68 23.16 2.35
CA ARG A 224 -2.48 23.75 1.01
C ARG A 224 -1.08 23.50 0.45
N LEU A 225 -0.03 23.63 1.27
CA LEU A 225 1.35 23.44 0.83
C LEU A 225 1.70 21.99 0.50
N SER A 226 1.00 21.04 1.14
CA SER A 226 1.17 19.61 0.93
C SER A 226 0.21 19.01 -0.10
N ASP A 227 -0.61 19.84 -0.74
CA ASP A 227 -1.73 19.41 -1.59
C ASP A 227 -2.60 18.38 -0.85
N TYR A 228 -3.07 18.78 0.33
CA TYR A 228 -3.95 18.01 1.23
C TYR A 228 -3.43 16.59 1.55
N GLY A 229 -2.11 16.43 1.63
CA GLY A 229 -1.47 15.15 1.89
C GLY A 229 -1.31 14.27 0.65
N ARG A 230 -1.18 14.86 -0.55
CA ARG A 230 -0.83 14.10 -1.76
C ARG A 230 0.43 13.27 -1.54
N LYS A 231 0.37 11.99 -1.88
CA LYS A 231 1.50 11.05 -1.73
C LYS A 231 2.63 11.45 -2.66
N GLY A 232 3.87 11.27 -2.20
CA GLY A 232 5.07 11.67 -2.94
C GLY A 232 5.43 13.15 -2.83
N THR A 233 4.63 13.97 -2.14
CA THR A 233 5.02 15.36 -1.83
C THR A 233 6.07 15.43 -0.72
N PRO A 234 6.82 16.56 -0.61
CA PRO A 234 7.87 16.72 0.40
C PRO A 234 7.39 16.63 1.86
N VAL A 235 6.08 16.80 2.13
CA VAL A 235 5.53 16.74 3.48
C VAL A 235 5.82 15.40 4.16
N TRP A 236 5.71 14.30 3.42
CA TRP A 236 5.90 12.96 3.97
C TRP A 236 7.35 12.68 4.35
N LYS A 237 8.28 13.18 3.53
CA LYS A 237 9.70 13.11 3.85
C LYS A 237 10.00 13.93 5.10
N LEU A 238 9.45 15.14 5.18
CA LEU A 238 9.65 16.04 6.32
C LEU A 238 9.10 15.43 7.63
N ILE A 239 7.89 14.87 7.61
CA ILE A 239 7.29 14.15 8.74
C ILE A 239 8.22 13.06 9.28
N CYS A 240 8.84 12.26 8.41
CA CYS A 240 9.69 11.15 8.82
C CYS A 240 11.14 11.54 9.15
N SER A 241 11.69 12.55 8.49
CA SER A 241 13.12 12.91 8.62
C SER A 241 13.44 13.90 9.73
N THR A 242 12.41 14.48 10.35
CA THR A 242 12.56 15.53 11.35
C THR A 242 12.44 14.96 12.75
N ASN A 243 13.36 15.34 13.65
CA ASN A 243 13.22 15.03 15.06
C ASN A 243 12.32 16.07 15.75
N TRP A 244 11.03 15.76 15.80
CA TRP A 244 9.98 16.68 16.28
C TRP A 244 10.03 17.00 17.77
N SER A 245 10.75 16.22 18.60
CA SER A 245 10.91 16.54 20.02
C SER A 245 11.75 17.80 20.26
N ASN A 246 12.67 18.10 19.35
CA ASN A 246 13.64 19.19 19.51
C ASN A 246 13.18 20.50 18.85
N ILE A 247 11.95 20.55 18.35
CA ILE A 247 11.40 21.71 17.65
C ILE A 247 10.30 22.32 18.51
N GLY A 248 10.47 23.59 18.88
CA GLY A 248 9.45 24.36 19.59
C GLY A 248 8.26 24.70 18.68
N ALA A 249 8.45 25.59 17.70
CA ALA A 249 7.39 26.05 16.80
C ALA A 249 7.20 25.11 15.59
N LYS A 250 6.62 23.93 15.84
CA LYS A 250 6.55 22.83 14.85
C LYS A 250 5.73 23.17 13.60
N GLY A 251 4.58 23.83 13.74
CA GLY A 251 3.76 24.21 12.58
C GLY A 251 4.47 25.24 11.69
N LYS A 252 4.98 26.33 12.27
CA LYS A 252 5.83 27.32 11.56
C LYS A 252 7.05 26.68 10.89
N TYR A 253 7.73 25.77 11.59
CA TYR A 253 8.86 25.03 11.04
C TYR A 253 8.45 24.24 9.80
N MET A 254 7.32 23.52 9.89
CA MET A 254 6.85 22.68 8.80
C MET A 254 6.44 23.51 7.58
N ILE A 255 5.74 24.62 7.79
CA ILE A 255 5.39 25.59 6.73
C ILE A 255 6.65 26.14 6.05
N ALA A 256 7.66 26.53 6.83
CA ALA A 256 8.91 27.05 6.29
C ALA A 256 9.66 26.01 5.45
N ALA A 257 9.74 24.77 5.94
CA ALA A 257 10.39 23.67 5.25
C ALA A 257 9.66 23.27 3.96
N LEU A 258 8.31 23.22 3.97
CA LEU A 258 7.50 22.97 2.78
C LEU A 258 7.65 24.07 1.73
N ASN A 259 7.67 25.33 2.14
CA ASN A 259 7.93 26.45 1.23
C ASN A 259 9.33 26.39 0.60
N ARG A 260 10.35 25.99 1.38
CA ARG A 260 11.70 25.75 0.84
C ARG A 260 11.71 24.62 -0.17
N ALA A 261 10.99 23.53 0.09
CA ALA A 261 10.90 22.41 -0.83
C ALA A 261 10.17 22.79 -2.13
N LYS A 262 9.06 23.53 -2.04
CA LYS A 262 8.31 24.03 -3.20
C LYS A 262 9.15 24.94 -4.10
N LYS A 263 10.02 25.78 -3.52
CA LYS A 263 10.97 26.61 -4.27
C LYS A 263 12.01 25.78 -5.02
N ARG A 264 12.45 24.65 -4.46
CA ARG A 264 13.44 23.75 -5.10
C ARG A 264 12.84 22.89 -6.21
N SER A 265 11.55 22.55 -6.13
CA SER A 265 10.86 21.79 -7.19
C SER A 265 10.36 22.66 -8.34
N GLY A 266 10.39 23.99 -8.18
CA GLY A 266 10.02 24.97 -9.21
C GLY A 266 11.21 25.53 -10.00
N THR A 267 12.42 25.01 -9.75
CA THR A 267 13.64 25.17 -10.56
C THR A 267 13.89 23.89 -11.32
#